data_AF-A0A961F6K9-F1
#
_entry.id   AF-A0A961F6K9-F1
#
_cell.length_a   1.000
_cell.length_b   1.000
_cell.length_c   1.000
_cell.angle_alpha   90.00
_cell.angle_beta   90.00
_cell.angle_gamma   90.00
#
_symmetry.space_group_name_H-M   'P 1'
#
loop_
_entity.id
_entity.type
_entity.pdbx_description
1 polymer ?
#
loop_
_entity_poly.entity_id
_entity_poly.type
_entity_poly.pdbx_seq_one_letter_code
_entity_poly.pdbx_strand_id
1 'polypeptide(L)'
;LYAASMWVTGIMEGLMWREVDANGFLVNSFSDTVAAKFPMYVVRALGGGLFLIGAIIMCYNLWMTVKRAPAKEASLAIAVPAE
;
A
#
# COMPACT_ATOMS: atom_id res chain seq x y z
N LEU A 1 4.63 4.09 5.85
CA LEU A 1 4.64 4.99 4.67
C LEU A 1 3.28 5.11 4.00
N TYR A 2 2.71 4.03 3.45
CA TYR A 2 1.37 4.09 2.82
C TYR A 2 0.25 4.51 3.80
N ALA A 3 0.10 3.80 4.93
CA ALA A 3 -0.92 4.12 5.94
C ALA A 3 -0.76 5.53 6.54
N ALA A 4 0.49 5.92 6.86
CA ALA A 4 0.79 7.25 7.37
C ALA A 4 0.43 8.36 6.36
N SER A 5 0.78 8.20 5.08
CA SER A 5 0.40 9.17 4.03
C SER A 5 -1.12 9.29 3.90
N MET A 6 -1.84 8.17 3.94
CA MET A 6 -3.31 8.14 3.84
C MET A 6 -3.99 8.84 5.01
N TRP A 7 -3.48 8.66 6.24
CA TRP A 7 -4.01 9.35 7.41
C TRP A 7 -3.80 10.87 7.35
N VAL A 8 -2.59 11.31 6.96
CA VAL A 8 -2.29 12.75 6.83
C VAL A 8 -3.14 13.39 5.72
N THR A 9 -3.31 12.71 4.58
CA THR A 9 -4.14 13.23 3.48
C THR A 9 -5.61 13.32 3.88
N GLY A 10 -6.13 12.30 4.58
CA GLY A 10 -7.53 12.28 5.02
C GLY A 10 -7.86 13.39 6.04
N ILE A 11 -6.96 13.65 6.99
CA ILE A 11 -7.14 14.74 7.97
C ILE A 11 -7.11 16.11 7.25
N MET A 12 -6.17 16.30 6.34
CA MET A 12 -6.02 17.56 5.59
C MET A 12 -7.24 17.84 4.71
N GLU A 13 -7.73 16.84 3.98
CA GLU A 13 -8.94 16.97 3.14
C GLU A 13 -10.18 17.30 3.98
N GLY A 14 -10.35 16.61 5.11
CA GLY A 14 -11.47 16.86 6.02
C GLY A 14 -11.45 18.25 6.66
N LEU A 15 -10.26 18.78 6.95
CA LEU A 15 -10.10 20.13 7.52
C LEU A 15 -10.37 21.20 6.46
N MET A 16 -9.78 21.07 5.27
CA MET A 16 -9.91 22.08 4.20
C MET A 16 -11.34 22.20 3.69
N TRP A 17 -12.12 21.11 3.65
CA TRP A 17 -13.53 21.12 3.23
C TRP A 17 -14.49 21.70 4.28
N ARG A 18 -14.03 21.84 5.53
CA ARG A 18 -14.83 22.39 6.64
C ARG A 18 -14.37 23.77 7.07
N GLU A 19 -13.28 24.28 6.50
CA GLU A 19 -12.71 25.57 6.86
C GLU A 19 -13.56 26.71 6.27
N VAL A 20 -14.20 27.45 7.17
CA VAL A 20 -15.01 28.64 6.87
C VAL A 20 -14.38 29.86 7.55
N ASP A 21 -14.29 30.94 6.79
CA ASP A 21 -13.75 32.22 7.26
C ASP A 21 -14.72 32.88 8.25
N ALA A 22 -14.29 33.94 8.94
CA ALA A 22 -15.12 34.70 9.89
C ALA A 22 -16.42 35.26 9.28
N ASN A 23 -16.47 35.37 7.95
CA ASN A 23 -17.63 35.81 7.18
C ASN A 23 -18.52 34.65 6.67
N GLY A 24 -18.20 33.41 6.98
CA GLY A 24 -18.97 32.20 6.60
C GLY A 24 -18.69 31.65 5.19
N PHE A 25 -17.69 32.19 4.48
CA PHE A 25 -17.28 31.69 3.17
C PHE A 25 -16.26 30.56 3.28
N LEU A 26 -16.26 29.64 2.31
CA LEU A 26 -15.26 28.57 2.23
C LEU A 26 -13.88 29.15 1.94
N VAL A 27 -12.89 28.88 2.80
CA VAL A 27 -11.53 29.43 2.68
C VAL A 27 -10.76 28.79 1.52
N ASN A 28 -10.99 27.50 1.28
CA ASN A 28 -10.23 26.74 0.29
C ASN A 28 -11.11 26.36 -0.92
N SER A 29 -10.62 26.64 -2.12
CA SER A 29 -11.23 26.09 -3.34
C SER A 29 -10.82 24.63 -3.55
N PHE A 30 -11.63 23.86 -4.28
CA PHE A 30 -11.31 22.45 -4.57
C PHE A 30 -9.97 22.28 -5.29
N SER A 31 -9.58 23.24 -6.15
CA SER A 31 -8.30 23.22 -6.85
C SER A 31 -7.09 23.36 -5.91
N ASP A 32 -7.21 24.12 -4.82
CA ASP A 32 -6.13 24.28 -3.84
C ASP A 32 -5.91 22.99 -3.06
N THR A 33 -7.00 22.29 -2.71
CA THR A 33 -6.91 20.97 -2.09
C THR A 33 -6.22 19.96 -3.01
N VAL A 34 -6.46 20.00 -4.31
CA VAL A 34 -5.82 19.08 -5.28
C VAL A 34 -4.32 19.36 -5.41
N ALA A 35 -3.91 20.63 -5.49
CA ALA A 35 -2.49 20.99 -5.55
C ALA A 35 -1.75 20.54 -4.28
N ALA A 36 -2.38 20.71 -3.12
CA ALA A 36 -1.77 20.39 -1.84
C ALA A 36 -1.68 18.87 -1.55
N LYS A 37 -2.43 18.02 -2.28
CA LYS A 37 -2.32 16.55 -2.22
C LYS A 37 -1.09 15.97 -2.91
N PHE A 38 -0.44 16.72 -3.80
CA PHE A 38 0.64 16.20 -4.63
C PHE A 38 1.79 15.55 -3.84
N PRO A 39 2.32 16.15 -2.76
CA PRO A 39 3.39 15.54 -1.96
C PRO A 39 2.96 14.22 -1.32
N MET A 40 1.69 14.09 -0.93
CA MET A 40 1.17 12.86 -0.32
C MET A 40 1.02 11.73 -1.33
N TYR A 41 0.72 12.03 -2.60
CA TYR A 41 0.76 11.00 -3.65
C TYR A 41 2.17 10.47 -3.92
N VAL A 42 3.20 11.31 -3.83
CA VAL A 42 4.61 10.87 -3.97
C VAL A 42 5.00 9.94 -2.83
N VAL A 43 4.70 10.31 -1.58
CA VAL A 43 4.99 9.47 -0.41
C VAL A 43 4.22 8.15 -0.45
N ARG A 44 2.98 8.18 -0.95
CA ARG A 44 2.17 6.99 -1.15
C ARG A 44 2.74 6.07 -2.23
N ALA A 45 3.17 6.62 -3.36
CA ALA A 45 3.80 5.87 -4.44
C ALA A 45 5.12 5.24 -3.99
N LEU A 46 5.93 5.95 -3.21
CA LEU A 46 7.15 5.40 -2.58
C LEU A 46 6.83 4.25 -1.63
N GLY A 47 5.82 4.40 -0.78
CA GLY A 47 5.37 3.35 0.13
C GLY A 47 4.89 2.10 -0.61
N GLY A 48 4.13 2.26 -1.69
CA GLY A 48 3.69 1.16 -2.57
C GLY A 48 4.83 0.55 -3.37
N GLY A 49 5.79 1.36 -3.84
CA GLY A 49 6.97 0.90 -4.57
C GLY A 49 7.84 -0.03 -3.73
N LEU A 50 8.06 0.30 -2.46
CA LEU A 50 8.78 -0.59 -1.52
C LEU A 50 8.07 -1.94 -1.33
N PHE A 51 6.73 -1.93 -1.26
CA PHE A 51 5.95 -3.17 -1.19
C PHE A 51 6.08 -4.01 -2.46
N LEU A 52 6.01 -3.38 -3.64
CA LEU A 52 6.18 -4.06 -4.92
C LEU A 52 7.59 -4.66 -5.07
N ILE A 53 8.63 -3.95 -4.64
CA ILE A 53 10.01 -4.47 -4.60
C ILE A 53 10.08 -5.72 -3.70
N GLY A 54 9.44 -5.68 -2.53
CA GLY A 54 9.34 -6.84 -1.63
C GLY A 54 8.66 -8.05 -2.30
N ALA A 55 7.57 -7.82 -3.03
CA ALA A 55 6.88 -8.88 -3.78
C ALA A 55 7.76 -9.48 -4.90
N ILE A 56 8.54 -8.66 -5.60
CA ILE A 56 9.49 -9.13 -6.62
C ILE A 56 10.57 -10.02 -5.98
N ILE A 57 11.10 -9.62 -4.81
CA ILE A 57 12.07 -10.42 -4.05
C ILE A 57 11.45 -11.75 -3.62
N MET A 58 10.19 -11.77 -3.19
CA MET A 58 9.47 -13.00 -2.86
C MET A 58 9.33 -13.91 -4.08
N CYS A 59 8.91 -13.39 -5.24
CA CYS A 59 8.81 -14.16 -6.48
C CYS A 59 10.17 -14.76 -6.88
N TYR A 60 11.25 -13.99 -6.76
CA TYR A 60 12.60 -14.48 -7.03
C TYR A 60 13.01 -15.62 -6.09
N ASN A 61 12.75 -15.48 -4.78
CA ASN A 61 13.04 -16.52 -3.79
C ASN A 61 12.26 -17.80 -4.06
N LEU A 62 10.97 -17.70 -4.38
CA LEU A 62 10.14 -18.85 -4.76
C LEU A 62 10.67 -19.52 -6.02
N TRP A 63 11.00 -18.74 -7.05
CA TRP A 63 11.53 -19.27 -8.31
C TRP A 63 12.85 -20.01 -8.11
N MET A 64 13.78 -19.45 -7.34
CA MET A 64 15.03 -20.11 -6.97
C MET A 64 14.80 -21.39 -6.17
N THR A 65 13.80 -21.40 -5.29
CA THR A 65 13.43 -22.59 -4.51
C THR A 65 12.89 -23.70 -5.40
N VAL A 66 11.97 -23.38 -6.33
CA VAL A 66 11.40 -24.33 -7.30
C VAL A 66 12.49 -24.87 -8.24
N LYS A 67 13.37 -24.01 -8.75
CA LYS A 67 14.42 -24.41 -9.69
C LYS A 67 15.50 -25.29 -9.05
N ARG A 68 15.79 -25.09 -7.76
CA ARG A 68 16.79 -25.88 -7.01
C ARG A 68 16.22 -27.15 -6.39
N ALA A 69 14.90 -27.33 -6.40
CA ALA A 69 14.29 -28.56 -5.94
C ALA A 69 14.65 -29.69 -6.94
N PRO A 70 15.37 -30.75 -6.52
CA PRO A 70 15.41 -31.98 -7.30
C PRO A 70 13.98 -32.51 -7.43
N ALA A 71 13.70 -33.36 -8.43
CA ALA A 71 12.38 -33.95 -8.62
C ALA A 71 11.93 -34.63 -7.32
N LYS A 72 11.14 -33.91 -6.51
CA LYS A 72 10.39 -34.51 -5.42
C LYS A 72 9.33 -35.31 -6.14
N GLU A 73 9.50 -36.63 -6.19
CA GLU A 73 8.35 -37.50 -6.21
C GLU A 73 7.41 -36.96 -5.14
N ALA A 74 6.24 -36.51 -5.56
CA ALA A 74 5.21 -36.12 -4.63
C ALA A 74 4.97 -37.37 -3.78
N SER A 75 5.58 -37.41 -2.60
CA SER A 75 5.20 -38.34 -1.55
C SER A 75 3.74 -38.03 -1.34
N LEU A 76 2.89 -38.87 -1.94
CA LEU A 76 1.50 -38.97 -1.61
C LEU A 76 1.53 -39.18 -0.10
N ALA A 77 1.31 -38.10 0.65
CA ALA A 77 1.05 -38.18 2.06
C ALA A 77 -0.28 -38.92 2.16
N ILE A 78 -0.21 -40.25 2.06
CA ILE A 78 -1.27 -41.15 2.43
C ILE A 78 -1.41 -40.89 3.91
N ALA A 79 -2.40 -40.07 4.26
CA ALA A 79 -2.81 -39.88 5.63
C ALA A 79 -3.15 -41.28 6.16
N VAL A 80 -2.22 -41.87 6.92
CA VAL A 80 -2.46 -43.13 7.60
C VAL A 80 -3.53 -42.80 8.64
N PRO A 81 -4.74 -43.40 8.55
CA PRO A 81 -5.76 -43.17 9.55
C PRO A 81 -5.21 -43.67 10.89
N ALA A 82 -5.34 -42.83 11.92
CA ALA A 82 -4.96 -43.21 13.27
C ALA A 82 -5.88 -44.35 13.71
N GLU A 83 -5.29 -45.52 13.95
CA GLU A 83 -5.89 -46.62 14.70
C GLU A 83 -5.37 -46.58 16.15
#